data_AF-A0A3D3CG30-F1
#
_entry.id   AF-A0A3D3CG30-F1
#
_cell.length_a   1.000
_cell.length_b   1.000
_cell.length_c   1.000
_cell.angle_alpha   90.00
_cell.angle_beta   90.00
_cell.angle_gamma   90.00
#
_symmetry.space_group_name_H-M   'P 1'
#
loop_
_entity.id
_entity.type
_entity.pdbx_description
1 polymer ?
#
loop_
_entity_poly.entity_id
_entity_poly.type
_entity_poly.pdbx_seq_one_letter_code
_entity_poly.pdbx_strand_id
1 'polypeptide(L)'
;AAFVAPAGIIYRRHRTKQGALRGLAVGTIFMTVAGGFANYFILIPFYSRLVPIEQLIAMSAAVIPAVHDTFTLVLYGVVPFNLLKGAIISLLTLQLYKRFGRIMRHEKEASQPPAP
;
A
#
# COMPACT_ATOMS: atom_id res chain seq x y z
N ALA A 1 -6.63 -4.42 5.82
CA ALA A 1 -6.07 -4.27 7.19
C ALA A 1 -4.55 -4.01 7.19
N ALA A 2 -3.75 -4.82 6.50
CA ALA A 2 -2.28 -4.77 6.60
C ALA A 2 -1.61 -3.42 6.25
N PHE A 3 -2.21 -2.60 5.38
CA PHE A 3 -1.75 -1.23 5.12
C PHE A 3 -2.32 -0.21 6.11
N VAL A 4 -3.66 -0.18 6.20
CA VAL A 4 -4.42 0.88 6.89
C VAL A 4 -4.25 0.83 8.41
N ALA A 5 -4.22 -0.36 9.01
CA ALA A 5 -4.11 -0.51 10.46
C ALA A 5 -2.78 0.05 11.02
N PRO A 6 -1.59 -0.41 10.56
CA PRO A 6 -0.32 0.15 11.05
C PRO A 6 -0.17 1.63 10.70
N ALA A 7 -0.59 2.06 9.51
CA ALA A 7 -0.53 3.47 9.12
C ALA A 7 -1.40 4.36 10.02
N GLY A 8 -2.62 3.93 10.31
CA GLY A 8 -3.57 4.65 11.17
C GLY A 8 -3.12 4.69 12.62
N ILE A 9 -2.57 3.59 13.16
CA ILE A 9 -2.06 3.53 14.54
C ILE A 9 -0.89 4.52 14.73
N ILE A 10 0.08 4.51 13.81
CA ILE A 10 1.24 5.41 13.87
C ILE A 10 0.80 6.87 13.75
N TYR A 11 -0.08 7.17 12.81
CA TYR A 11 -0.61 8.53 12.64
C TYR A 11 -1.42 9.01 13.84
N ARG A 12 -2.22 8.13 14.47
CA ARG A 12 -3.01 8.49 15.66
C ARG A 12 -2.12 8.93 16.81
N ARG A 13 -0.94 8.33 16.96
CA ARG A 13 0.05 8.72 17.99
C ARG A 13 0.80 10.01 17.64
N HIS A 14 1.02 10.28 16.35
CA HIS A 14 1.70 11.48 15.86
C HIS A 14 0.92 12.14 14.74
N ARG A 15 -0.06 12.98 15.09
CA ARG A 15 -0.96 13.67 14.13
C ARG A 15 -0.28 14.83 13.40
N THR A 16 0.86 14.55 12.78
CA THR A 16 1.65 15.49 12.00
C THR A 16 1.90 14.93 10.59
N LYS A 17 2.34 15.79 9.67
CA LYS A 17 2.73 15.37 8.30
C LYS A 17 3.84 14.29 8.33
N GLN A 18 4.81 14.43 9.24
CA GLN A 18 5.87 13.44 9.40
C GLN A 18 5.35 12.11 9.96
N GLY A 19 4.40 12.16 10.91
CA GLY A 19 3.75 10.95 11.43
C GLY A 19 2.96 10.22 10.35
N ALA A 20 2.26 10.95 9.47
CA ALA A 20 1.58 10.37 8.32
C ALA A 20 2.56 9.70 7.36
N LEU A 21 3.68 10.34 7.02
CA LEU A 21 4.70 9.78 6.13
C LEU A 21 5.30 8.48 6.69
N ARG A 22 5.66 8.47 7.98
CA ARG A 22 6.19 7.27 8.66
C ARG A 22 5.14 6.16 8.72
N GLY A 23 3.89 6.49 9.05
CA GLY A 23 2.79 5.53 9.08
C GLY A 23 2.54 4.88 7.72
N LEU A 24 2.54 5.68 6.66
CA LEU A 24 2.37 5.20 5.28
C LEU A 24 3.54 4.31 4.82
N ALA A 25 4.78 4.65 5.18
CA ALA A 25 5.95 3.82 4.88
C ALA A 25 5.86 2.45 5.59
N VAL A 26 5.59 2.45 6.90
CA VAL A 26 5.44 1.20 7.67
C VAL A 26 4.26 0.38 7.14
N GLY A 27 3.12 1.02 6.86
CA GLY A 27 1.95 0.34 6.30
C GLY A 27 2.22 -0.26 4.92
N THR A 28 3.02 0.42 4.09
CA THR A 28 3.45 -0.13 2.79
C THR A 28 4.28 -1.40 2.98
N ILE A 29 5.26 -1.39 3.89
CA ILE A 29 6.10 -2.56 4.17
C ILE A 29 5.25 -3.73 4.68
N PHE A 30 4.38 -3.50 5.67
CA PHE A 30 3.49 -4.53 6.20
C PHE A 30 2.56 -5.11 5.12
N MET A 31 2.01 -4.25 4.26
CA MET A 31 1.19 -4.69 3.13
C MET A 31 2.00 -5.51 2.13
N THR A 32 3.22 -5.10 1.81
CA THR A 32 4.08 -5.82 0.86
C THR A 32 4.43 -7.20 1.38
N VAL A 33 4.81 -7.32 2.66
CA VAL A 33 5.10 -8.60 3.30
C VAL A 33 3.85 -9.47 3.34
N ALA A 34 2.74 -8.98 3.90
CA ALA A 34 1.49 -9.74 3.98
C ALA A 34 0.96 -10.13 2.60
N GLY A 35 1.09 -9.24 1.61
CA GLY A 35 0.72 -9.48 0.23
C GLY A 35 1.59 -10.55 -0.42
N GLY A 36 2.90 -10.54 -0.18
CA GLY A 36 3.82 -11.58 -0.63
C GLY A 36 3.43 -12.95 -0.06
N PHE A 37 3.23 -13.04 1.26
CA PHE A 37 2.78 -14.27 1.92
C PHE A 37 1.43 -14.76 1.39
N ALA A 38 0.43 -13.88 1.28
CA ALA A 38 -0.89 -14.24 0.77
C ALA A 38 -0.82 -14.72 -0.70
N ASN A 39 0.02 -14.10 -1.53
CA ASN A 39 0.18 -14.53 -2.92
C ASN A 39 0.88 -15.89 -3.00
N TYR A 40 1.95 -16.08 -2.23
CA TYR A 40 2.72 -17.33 -2.27
C TYR A 40 1.93 -18.54 -1.74
N PHE A 41 1.26 -18.41 -0.60
CA PHE A 41 0.63 -19.55 0.09
C PHE A 41 -0.84 -19.76 -0.28
N ILE A 42 -1.55 -18.71 -0.69
CA ILE A 42 -2.99 -18.78 -0.92
C ILE A 42 -3.31 -18.55 -2.39
N LEU A 43 -2.94 -17.38 -2.93
CA LEU A 43 -3.47 -16.94 -4.21
C LEU A 43 -2.91 -17.75 -5.40
N ILE A 44 -1.58 -17.92 -5.47
CA ILE A 44 -0.96 -18.67 -6.57
C ILE A 44 -1.33 -20.16 -6.51
N PRO A 45 -1.26 -20.87 -5.37
CA PRO A 45 -1.72 -22.26 -5.26
C PRO A 45 -3.23 -22.41 -5.51
N PHE A 46 -4.01 -21.36 -5.28
CA PHE A 46 -5.42 -21.33 -5.64
C PHE A 46 -5.61 -21.21 -7.15
N TYR A 47 -4.92 -20.27 -7.79
CA TYR A 47 -4.94 -20.08 -9.24
C TYR A 47 -4.38 -21.28 -10.01
N SER A 48 -3.45 -22.03 -9.41
CA SER A 48 -2.87 -23.21 -10.05
C SER A 48 -3.87 -24.35 -10.27
N ARG A 49 -5.07 -24.27 -9.66
CA ARG A 49 -6.19 -25.18 -9.94
C ARG A 49 -6.89 -24.90 -11.27
N LEU A 50 -6.73 -23.68 -11.81
CA LEU A 50 -7.34 -23.24 -13.07
C LEU A 50 -6.31 -23.25 -14.21
N VAL A 51 -5.06 -22.90 -13.91
CA VAL A 51 -3.97 -22.77 -14.89
C VAL A 51 -2.72 -23.46 -14.31
N PRO A 52 -2.01 -24.33 -15.04
CA PRO A 52 -0.79 -24.96 -14.54
C PRO A 52 0.24 -23.93 -14.04
N ILE A 53 0.90 -24.24 -12.92
CA ILE A 53 1.81 -23.27 -12.27
C ILE A 53 3.02 -22.97 -13.16
N GLU A 54 3.44 -23.95 -13.96
CA GLU A 54 4.52 -23.85 -14.94
C GLU A 54 4.15 -22.84 -16.03
N GLN A 55 2.89 -22.81 -16.45
CA GLN A 55 2.40 -21.85 -17.42
C GLN A 55 2.36 -20.43 -16.82
N LEU A 56 1.96 -20.27 -15.55
CA LEU A 56 2.01 -18.98 -14.85
C LEU A 56 3.45 -18.45 -14.74
N ILE A 57 4.40 -19.33 -14.42
CA ILE A 57 5.82 -18.99 -14.35
C ILE A 57 6.33 -18.60 -15.73
N ALA A 58 6.04 -19.38 -16.77
CA ALA A 58 6.48 -19.11 -18.14
C ALA A 58 5.93 -17.77 -18.67
N MET A 59 4.65 -17.48 -18.44
CA MET A 59 4.03 -16.21 -18.81
C MET A 59 4.67 -15.02 -18.07
N SER A 60 5.00 -15.22 -16.80
CA SER A 60 5.66 -14.18 -16.00
C SER A 60 7.11 -13.97 -16.41
N ALA A 61 7.84 -15.05 -16.72
CA ALA A 61 9.22 -15.04 -17.17
C ALA A 61 9.39 -14.33 -18.53
N ALA A 62 8.38 -14.40 -19.40
CA ALA A 62 8.37 -13.68 -20.68
C ALA A 62 8.41 -12.16 -20.52
N VAL A 63 7.89 -11.63 -19.40
CA VAL A 63 7.88 -10.19 -19.09
C VAL A 63 9.00 -9.84 -18.11
N ILE A 64 9.27 -10.72 -17.15
CA ILE A 64 10.25 -10.52 -16.07
C ILE A 64 11.22 -11.71 -16.12
N PRO A 65 12.35 -11.59 -16.84
CA PRO A 65 13.28 -12.71 -17.06
C PRO A 65 13.88 -13.32 -15.79
N ALA A 66 13.85 -12.59 -14.67
CA ALA A 66 14.32 -13.07 -13.36
C ALA A 66 13.35 -14.03 -12.65
N VAL A 67 12.19 -14.31 -13.23
CA VAL A 67 11.20 -15.25 -12.68
C VAL A 67 11.47 -16.66 -13.20
N HIS A 68 11.73 -17.59 -12.27
CA HIS A 68 12.03 -19.00 -12.58
C HIS A 68 11.16 -19.99 -11.78
N ASP A 69 10.54 -19.51 -10.71
CA ASP A 69 9.71 -20.30 -9.80
C ASP A 69 8.67 -19.39 -9.13
N THR A 70 7.81 -19.96 -8.28
CA THR A 70 6.79 -19.20 -7.55
C THR A 70 7.38 -18.16 -6.59
N PHE A 71 8.55 -18.43 -6.01
CA PHE A 71 9.18 -17.52 -5.05
C PHE A 71 9.69 -16.26 -5.76
N THR A 72 10.44 -16.45 -6.84
CA THR A 72 10.93 -15.37 -7.72
C THR A 72 9.79 -14.60 -8.39
N LEU A 73 8.68 -15.26 -8.74
CA LEU A 73 7.45 -14.57 -9.17
C LEU A 73 6.91 -13.63 -8.09
N VAL A 74 6.84 -14.08 -6.85
CA VAL A 74 6.38 -13.23 -5.74
C VAL A 74 7.39 -12.11 -5.46
N LEU A 75 8.69 -12.41 -5.50
CA LEU A 75 9.74 -11.44 -5.21
C LEU A 75 9.87 -10.35 -6.28
N TYR A 76 9.78 -10.71 -7.56
CA TYR A 76 9.97 -9.77 -8.68
C TYR A 76 8.68 -9.26 -9.30
N GLY A 77 7.55 -9.92 -9.07
CA GLY A 77 6.23 -9.46 -9.48
C GLY A 77 5.49 -8.80 -8.33
N VAL A 78 5.14 -9.58 -7.31
CA VAL A 78 4.20 -9.16 -6.24
C VAL A 78 4.79 -8.09 -5.33
N VAL A 79 6.05 -8.25 -4.90
CA VAL A 79 6.71 -7.29 -3.99
C VAL A 79 6.85 -5.90 -4.63
N PRO A 80 7.47 -5.73 -5.82
CA PRO A 80 7.58 -4.41 -6.43
C PRO A 80 6.22 -3.81 -6.80
N PHE A 81 5.26 -4.63 -7.26
CA PHE A 81 3.90 -4.18 -7.50
C PHE A 81 3.25 -3.61 -6.23
N ASN A 82 3.37 -4.32 -5.10
CA ASN A 82 2.80 -3.84 -3.83
C ASN A 82 3.51 -2.60 -3.29
N LEU A 83 4.83 -2.49 -3.46
CA LEU A 83 5.58 -1.28 -3.11
C LEU A 83 5.14 -0.08 -3.95
N LEU A 84 5.03 -0.25 -5.28
CA LEU A 84 4.55 0.79 -6.17
C LEU A 84 3.12 1.22 -5.83
N LYS A 85 2.22 0.26 -5.65
CA LYS A 85 0.84 0.50 -5.25
C LYS A 85 0.77 1.25 -3.91
N GLY A 86 1.58 0.83 -2.93
CA GLY A 86 1.69 1.49 -1.63
C GLY A 86 2.19 2.93 -1.74
N ALA A 87 3.18 3.19 -2.60
CA ALA A 87 3.68 4.54 -2.86
C ALA A 87 2.61 5.44 -3.50
N ILE A 88 1.87 4.94 -4.50
CA ILE A 88 0.76 5.67 -5.14
C ILE A 88 -0.33 6.01 -4.11
N ILE A 89 -0.79 5.02 -3.34
CA ILE A 89 -1.80 5.23 -2.30
C ILE A 89 -1.31 6.25 -1.25
N SER A 90 -0.04 6.17 -0.87
CA SER A 90 0.58 7.09 0.08
C SER A 90 0.60 8.52 -0.46
N LEU A 91 0.99 8.70 -1.73
CA LEU A 91 0.99 10.01 -2.39
C LEU A 91 -0.41 10.62 -2.46
N LEU A 92 -1.40 9.82 -2.87
CA LEU A 92 -2.80 10.25 -2.90
C LEU A 92 -3.29 10.65 -1.50
N THR A 93 -2.98 9.85 -0.49
CA THR A 93 -3.36 10.11 0.91
C THR A 93 -2.77 11.43 1.41
N LEU A 94 -1.50 11.73 1.11
CA LEU A 94 -0.88 13.00 1.50
C LEU A 94 -1.51 14.20 0.79
N GLN A 95 -1.93 14.03 -0.45
CA GLN A 95 -2.60 15.08 -1.23
C GLN A 95 -4.01 15.36 -0.70
N LEU A 96 -4.75 14.31 -0.37
CA LEU A 96 -6.03 14.40 0.35
C LEU A 96 -5.86 15.10 1.70
N TYR A 97 -4.83 14.74 2.48
CA TYR A 97 -4.54 15.38 3.77
C TYR A 97 -4.36 16.90 3.66
N LYS A 98 -3.62 17.38 2.65
CA LYS A 98 -3.45 18.82 2.39
C LYS A 98 -4.78 19.53 2.04
N ARG A 99 -5.69 18.84 1.33
CA ARG A 99 -6.99 19.41 0.95
C ARG A 99 -7.93 19.48 2.15
N PHE A 100 -8.08 18.39 2.90
CA PHE A 100 -8.91 18.37 4.11
C PHE A 100 -8.41 19.31 5.21
N GLY A 101 -7.10 19.43 5.39
CA GLY A 101 -6.52 20.38 6.34
C GLY A 101 -6.86 21.84 6.02
N ARG A 102 -7.03 22.20 4.74
CA ARG A 102 -7.50 23.55 4.34
C ARG A 102 -8.99 23.73 4.60
N ILE A 103 -9.81 22.75 4.24
CA ILE A 103 -11.27 22.80 4.44
C ILE A 103 -11.60 22.94 5.93
N MET A 104 -10.99 22.11 6.79
CA MET A 104 -11.22 22.17 8.24
C MET A 104 -10.76 23.49 8.88
N ARG A 105 -9.76 24.17 8.31
CA ARG A 105 -9.34 25.49 8.81
C ARG A 105 -10.36 26.57 8.42
N HIS A 106 -10.82 26.57 7.18
CA HIS A 106 -11.86 27.49 6.72
C HIS A 106 -13.15 27.35 7.53
N GLU A 107 -13.56 26.12 7.86
CA GLU A 107 -14.76 25.88 8.67
C GLU A 107 -14.61 26.42 10.11
N LYS A 108 -13.42 26.31 10.70
CA LYS A 108 -13.13 26.91 12.01
C LYS A 108 -13.14 28.44 11.97
N GLU A 109 -12.54 29.05 10.95
CA GLU A 109 -12.52 30.51 10.78
C GLU A 109 -13.92 31.07 10.51
N ALA A 110 -14.73 30.39 9.69
CA ALA A 110 -16.11 30.79 9.38
C ALA A 110 -17.08 30.63 10.56
N SER A 111 -16.75 29.75 11.51
CA SER A 111 -17.57 29.50 12.71
C SER A 111 -17.22 30.41 13.89
N GLN A 112 -16.18 31.25 13.77
CA GLN A 112 -15.70 32.11 14.85
C GLN A 112 -16.47 33.46 14.83
N PRO A 113 -17.07 33.90 15.95
CA PRO A 113 -17.83 35.16 15.97
C PRO A 113 -16.91 36.35 15.64
N PRO A 114 -17.45 37.44 15.05
CA PRO A 114 -16.65 38.61 14.68
C PRO A 114 -15.90 39.14 15.90
N ALA A 115 -14.62 39.45 15.72
CA ALA A 115 -13.79 40.04 16.77
C ALA A 115 -14.38 41.39 17.22
N PRO A 116 -14.29 41.72 18.53
CA PRO A 116 -14.88 42.93 19.11
C PRO A 116 -14.29 44.22 18.55
#